data_AF-A0A9P6EFU8-F1
#
_entry.id   AF-A0A9P6EFU8-F1
#
_cell.length_a   1.000
_cell.length_b   1.000
_cell.length_c   1.000
_cell.angle_alpha   90.00
_cell.angle_beta   90.00
_cell.angle_gamma   90.00
#
_symmetry.space_group_name_H-M   'P 1'
#
loop_
_entity.id
_entity.type
_entity.pdbx_description
1 polymer ?
#
loop_
_entity_poly.entity_id
_entity_poly.type
_entity_poly.pdbx_seq_one_letter_code
_entity_poly.pdbx_strand_id
1 'polypeptide(L)'
;MRHLMALSPSALVERGQPVYDISGYVQPKFTFRTTGNHSKVKFRFLNEKQEGGDLPWPSGARGVFYYHVDPTLPPISGALRFRVCDSINAFNEGYDLSIHVGRPWTLSLINIAHTPSYAGLRQLILQQRLVDRDLVHDVRNLPVPRRPMNARMLTSLNQPLVLDLQNPNARIFLVTRKSWNLFIMPNIFYEQMTKTIPYAGFIKARFELSNRPKDVRRGPTLVLRVLELLTPIERKDEDHNGTFVLPQAGNLVARKNYLGTVIPWSYPLLHRRKGAQWIGFLQYSGSVESKWLSKLSNKPNI
;
A
#
# COMPACT_ATOMS: atom_id res chain seq x y z
N MET A 1 -17.90 3.82 26.65
CA MET A 1 -16.68 3.32 25.97
C MET A 1 -17.12 2.70 24.64
N ARG A 2 -16.35 2.77 23.55
CA ARG A 2 -16.78 2.20 22.25
C ARG A 2 -16.52 0.69 22.21
N HIS A 3 -17.45 -0.10 21.68
CA HIS A 3 -17.41 -1.58 21.75
C HIS A 3 -17.49 -2.19 20.35
N LEU A 4 -16.35 -2.68 19.82
CA LEU A 4 -16.36 -3.37 18.53
C LEU A 4 -16.78 -4.83 18.71
N MET A 5 -17.81 -5.22 17.98
CA MET A 5 -18.44 -6.54 18.02
C MET A 5 -18.19 -7.33 16.74
N ALA A 6 -18.09 -6.65 15.60
CA ALA A 6 -17.83 -7.27 14.31
C ALA A 6 -16.99 -6.40 13.37
N LEU A 7 -16.41 -7.09 12.39
CA LEU A 7 -15.55 -6.50 11.37
C LEU A 7 -15.91 -6.97 9.94
N SER A 8 -16.81 -7.93 9.74
CA SER A 8 -17.41 -8.18 8.43
C SER A 8 -18.70 -7.37 8.25
N PRO A 9 -18.96 -6.81 7.06
CA PRO A 9 -20.18 -6.03 6.81
C PRO A 9 -21.49 -6.72 7.20
N SER A 10 -21.63 -8.02 6.91
CA SER A 10 -22.81 -8.80 7.32
C SER A 10 -22.96 -8.88 8.85
N ALA A 11 -21.89 -9.22 9.56
CA ALA A 11 -21.92 -9.36 11.02
C ALA A 11 -22.07 -8.00 11.74
N LEU A 12 -21.74 -6.88 11.09
CA LEU A 12 -22.01 -5.55 11.62
C LEU A 12 -23.53 -5.34 11.80
N VAL A 13 -24.32 -5.72 10.78
CA VAL A 13 -25.79 -5.64 10.80
C VAL A 13 -26.36 -6.60 11.83
N GLU A 14 -25.98 -7.88 11.75
CA GLU A 14 -26.50 -8.94 12.62
C GLU A 14 -26.30 -8.65 14.11
N ARG A 15 -25.19 -7.99 14.46
CA ARG A 15 -24.85 -7.67 15.86
C ARG A 15 -25.32 -6.29 16.29
N GLY A 16 -26.02 -5.54 15.44
CA GLY A 16 -26.49 -4.19 15.74
C GLY A 16 -25.35 -3.25 16.17
N GLN A 17 -24.19 -3.32 15.51
CA GLN A 17 -23.07 -2.45 15.86
C GLN A 17 -23.46 -0.98 15.60
N PRO A 18 -23.18 -0.02 16.49
CA PRO A 18 -23.44 1.38 16.17
C PRO A 18 -22.39 1.91 15.18
N VAL A 19 -22.75 2.95 14.44
CA VAL A 19 -21.76 3.83 13.81
C VAL A 19 -21.07 4.66 14.89
N TYR A 20 -19.78 4.90 14.72
CA TYR A 20 -18.96 5.65 15.66
C TYR A 20 -18.56 6.98 15.05
N ASP A 21 -18.84 8.06 15.77
CA ASP A 21 -18.15 9.32 15.54
C ASP A 21 -16.81 9.32 16.29
N ILE A 22 -15.74 9.42 15.53
CA ILE A 22 -14.37 9.53 16.02
C ILE A 22 -13.68 10.81 15.54
N SER A 23 -14.43 11.75 14.94
CA SER A 23 -13.92 13.05 14.50
C SER A 23 -13.21 13.80 15.65
N GLY A 24 -12.04 14.37 15.37
CA GLY A 24 -11.27 15.16 16.34
C GLY A 24 -10.55 14.35 17.42
N TYR A 25 -10.82 13.05 17.60
CA TYR A 25 -10.07 12.23 18.55
C TYR A 25 -8.66 11.97 18.02
N VAL A 26 -7.65 12.02 18.88
CA VAL A 26 -6.27 11.64 18.51
C VAL A 26 -6.06 10.12 18.59
N GLN A 27 -6.64 9.50 19.62
CA GLN A 27 -6.55 8.06 19.87
C GLN A 27 -7.91 7.51 20.34
N PRO A 28 -8.92 7.41 19.46
CA PRO A 28 -10.20 6.83 19.84
C PRO A 28 -10.00 5.41 20.39
N LYS A 29 -10.53 5.20 21.60
CA LYS A 29 -10.39 3.95 22.36
C LYS A 29 -11.59 3.05 22.07
N PHE A 30 -11.30 1.81 21.73
CA PHE A 30 -12.29 0.75 21.54
C PHE A 30 -11.98 -0.43 22.45
N THR A 31 -13.01 -1.20 22.72
CA THR A 31 -12.91 -2.46 23.44
C THR A 31 -13.54 -3.58 22.66
N PHE A 32 -13.05 -4.78 22.92
CA PHE A 32 -13.58 -6.02 22.37
C PHE A 32 -13.97 -6.94 23.52
N ARG A 33 -15.04 -7.70 23.33
CA ARG A 33 -15.31 -8.87 24.16
C ARG A 33 -14.57 -10.04 23.54
N THR A 34 -13.48 -10.48 24.16
CA THR A 34 -12.86 -11.75 23.83
C THR A 34 -13.14 -12.76 24.95
N THR A 35 -12.92 -14.05 24.69
CA THR A 35 -13.16 -15.12 25.67
C THR A 35 -12.29 -14.87 26.91
N GLY A 36 -12.89 -14.32 27.97
CA GLY A 36 -12.30 -14.15 29.30
C GLY A 36 -11.62 -12.82 29.61
N ASN A 37 -11.52 -11.83 28.69
CA ASN A 37 -10.92 -10.52 29.02
C ASN A 37 -11.39 -9.35 28.15
N HIS A 38 -11.40 -8.15 28.73
CA HIS A 38 -11.62 -6.89 27.99
C HIS A 38 -10.29 -6.36 27.43
N SER A 39 -10.10 -6.52 26.13
CA SER A 39 -8.95 -5.90 25.45
C SER A 39 -9.29 -4.48 25.00
N LYS A 40 -8.40 -3.52 25.30
CA LYS A 40 -8.51 -2.12 24.84
C LYS A 40 -7.59 -1.91 23.64
N VAL A 41 -8.08 -1.25 22.60
CA VAL A 41 -7.28 -0.79 21.46
C VAL A 41 -7.42 0.71 21.28
N LYS A 42 -6.35 1.32 20.81
CA LYS A 42 -6.34 2.71 20.34
C LYS A 42 -6.03 2.69 18.86
N PHE A 43 -6.86 3.36 18.06
CA PHE A 43 -6.53 3.60 16.66
C PHE A 43 -5.94 4.98 16.49
N ARG A 44 -5.03 5.13 15.53
CA ARG A 44 -4.33 6.38 15.25
C ARG A 44 -4.52 6.76 13.80
N PHE A 45 -4.67 8.06 13.56
CA PHE A 45 -4.57 8.61 12.24
C PHE A 45 -3.14 9.13 12.05
N LEU A 46 -2.38 8.52 11.15
CA LEU A 46 -0.99 8.89 10.87
C LEU A 46 -0.82 9.06 9.38
N ASN A 47 -0.21 10.16 8.97
CA ASN A 47 0.20 10.35 7.58
C ASN A 47 1.53 9.63 7.29
N GLU A 48 1.89 9.43 6.02
CA GLU A 48 3.15 8.75 5.66
C GLU A 48 4.42 9.55 6.00
N LYS A 49 4.30 10.88 6.14
CA LYS A 49 5.42 11.83 6.18
C LYS A 49 5.79 12.26 7.61
N GLN A 50 4.99 11.96 8.63
CA GLN A 50 5.25 12.41 10.00
C GLN A 50 6.04 11.39 10.83
N GLU A 51 7.18 11.86 11.32
CA GLU A 51 7.94 11.26 12.43
C GLU A 51 7.55 11.85 13.80
N GLY A 52 6.52 12.71 13.88
CA GLY A 52 6.09 13.38 15.11
C GLY A 52 4.58 13.57 15.25
N GLY A 53 4.03 13.11 16.38
CA GLY A 53 2.66 13.34 16.86
C GLY A 53 1.57 12.47 16.20
N ASP A 54 0.60 12.02 16.99
CA ASP A 54 -0.63 11.44 16.44
C ASP A 54 -1.54 12.58 15.94
N LEU A 55 -2.09 12.48 14.73
CA LEU A 55 -3.06 13.45 14.23
C LEU A 55 -4.46 13.15 14.78
N PRO A 56 -5.28 14.20 15.01
CA PRO A 56 -6.70 13.98 15.21
C PRO A 56 -7.29 13.34 13.95
N TRP A 57 -8.27 12.47 14.15
CA TRP A 57 -9.08 11.95 13.06
C TRP A 57 -9.84 13.11 12.39
N PRO A 58 -10.00 13.10 11.06
CA PRO A 58 -10.57 14.22 10.32
C PRO A 58 -12.04 14.47 10.69
N SER A 59 -12.52 15.67 10.40
CA SER A 59 -13.95 16.01 10.51
C SER A 59 -14.80 15.07 9.67
N GLY A 60 -15.96 14.67 10.19
CA GLY A 60 -16.85 13.74 9.49
C GLY A 60 -16.38 12.28 9.49
N ALA A 61 -15.41 11.93 10.36
CA ALA A 61 -15.02 10.54 10.60
C ALA A 61 -16.09 9.80 11.43
N ARG A 62 -17.30 9.71 10.87
CA ARG A 62 -18.45 8.99 11.41
C ARG A 62 -18.69 7.73 10.58
N GLY A 63 -18.64 6.57 11.22
CA GLY A 63 -18.77 5.32 10.48
C GLY A 63 -18.31 4.08 11.25
N VAL A 64 -17.83 3.06 10.53
CA VAL A 64 -17.54 1.74 11.09
C VAL A 64 -16.18 1.20 10.67
N PHE A 65 -15.54 0.46 11.58
CA PHE A 65 -14.38 -0.34 11.23
C PHE A 65 -14.82 -1.67 10.62
N TYR A 66 -14.13 -2.08 9.54
CA TYR A 66 -14.35 -3.37 8.90
C TYR A 66 -13.03 -3.92 8.34
N TYR A 67 -12.93 -5.24 8.26
CA TYR A 67 -11.79 -5.92 7.69
C TYR A 67 -12.01 -6.13 6.20
N HIS A 68 -11.03 -5.76 5.39
CA HIS A 68 -11.10 -5.82 3.94
C HIS A 68 -9.91 -6.59 3.39
N VAL A 69 -10.19 -7.49 2.45
CA VAL A 69 -9.21 -8.15 1.59
C VAL A 69 -9.68 -7.95 0.16
N ASP A 70 -8.80 -7.44 -0.69
CA ASP A 70 -9.10 -7.34 -2.13
C ASP A 70 -9.12 -8.77 -2.71
N PRO A 71 -10.20 -9.21 -3.38
CA PRO A 71 -10.30 -10.56 -3.93
C PRO A 71 -9.19 -10.91 -4.94
N THR A 72 -8.55 -9.91 -5.54
CA THR A 72 -7.47 -10.09 -6.52
C THR A 72 -6.08 -10.15 -5.88
N LEU A 73 -5.98 -9.91 -4.57
CA LEU A 73 -4.72 -9.89 -3.84
C LEU A 73 -4.61 -11.08 -2.87
N PRO A 74 -3.38 -11.51 -2.53
CA PRO A 74 -3.20 -12.57 -1.55
C PRO A 74 -3.76 -12.16 -0.17
N PRO A 75 -4.24 -13.10 0.67
CA PRO A 75 -4.84 -12.79 1.97
C PRO A 75 -3.97 -11.96 2.95
N ILE A 76 -2.64 -12.00 2.80
CA ILE A 76 -1.70 -11.15 3.57
C ILE A 76 -1.89 -9.64 3.31
N SER A 77 -2.53 -9.26 2.21
CA SER A 77 -2.91 -7.88 1.89
C SER A 77 -4.04 -7.33 2.76
N GLY A 78 -4.70 -8.19 3.54
CA GLY A 78 -5.82 -7.83 4.38
C GLY A 78 -5.50 -6.68 5.33
N ALA A 79 -6.49 -5.81 5.55
CA ALA A 79 -6.35 -4.66 6.42
C ALA A 79 -7.68 -4.29 7.05
N LEU A 80 -7.61 -3.73 8.25
CA LEU A 80 -8.71 -3.00 8.84
C LEU A 80 -8.82 -1.63 8.15
N ARG A 81 -10.03 -1.26 7.74
CA ARG A 81 -10.37 0.06 7.17
C ARG A 81 -11.46 0.72 8.00
N PHE A 82 -11.68 2.01 7.76
CA PHE A 82 -12.79 2.75 8.34
C PHE A 82 -13.70 3.23 7.21
N ARG A 83 -14.94 2.75 7.20
CA ARG A 83 -15.98 3.14 6.25
C ARG A 83 -16.76 4.30 6.84
N VAL A 84 -16.77 5.46 6.19
CA VAL A 84 -17.61 6.61 6.54
C VAL A 84 -19.00 6.35 6.00
N CYS A 85 -19.99 6.35 6.90
CA CYS A 85 -21.41 6.17 6.58
C CYS A 85 -22.30 6.61 7.76
N ASP A 86 -23.51 7.05 7.47
CA ASP A 86 -24.45 7.55 8.50
C ASP A 86 -25.12 6.43 9.30
N SER A 87 -25.26 5.26 8.68
CA SER A 87 -25.79 4.03 9.29
C SER A 87 -25.08 2.81 8.71
N ILE A 88 -25.22 1.64 9.35
CA ILE A 88 -24.71 0.39 8.77
C ILE A 88 -25.46 0.02 7.49
N ASN A 89 -26.76 0.33 7.40
CA ASN A 89 -27.53 0.03 6.19
C ASN A 89 -27.00 0.82 4.98
N ALA A 90 -26.43 2.00 5.21
CA ALA A 90 -25.74 2.81 4.21
C ALA A 90 -24.26 2.40 3.99
N PHE A 91 -23.82 1.22 4.47
CA PHE A 91 -22.43 0.80 4.34
C PHE A 91 -21.97 0.77 2.88
N ASN A 92 -22.79 0.23 1.98
CA ASN A 92 -22.45 0.10 0.56
C ASN A 92 -22.37 1.46 -0.15
N GLU A 93 -23.18 2.43 0.27
CA GLU A 93 -23.21 3.80 -0.25
C GLU A 93 -22.11 4.69 0.37
N GLY A 94 -21.58 4.29 1.52
CA GLY A 94 -20.47 4.97 2.18
C GLY A 94 -19.16 4.89 1.39
N TYR A 95 -18.11 5.52 1.93
CA TYR A 95 -16.78 5.52 1.34
C TYR A 95 -15.69 5.25 2.38
N ASP A 96 -14.53 4.77 1.94
CA ASP A 96 -13.43 4.52 2.85
C ASP A 96 -12.77 5.84 3.25
N LEU A 97 -12.59 6.06 4.55
CA LEU A 97 -11.84 7.20 5.06
C LEU A 97 -10.43 7.16 4.49
N SER A 98 -9.99 8.26 3.89
CA SER A 98 -8.70 8.34 3.21
C SER A 98 -7.63 9.00 4.06
N ILE A 99 -6.39 8.46 4.01
CA ILE A 99 -5.19 9.09 4.60
C ILE A 99 -4.69 10.23 3.72
N HIS A 100 -4.77 10.03 2.41
CA HIS A 100 -4.42 10.96 1.33
C HIS A 100 -5.31 10.69 0.13
N VAL A 101 -5.27 11.54 -0.88
CA VAL A 101 -6.05 11.39 -2.13
C VAL A 101 -5.94 9.96 -2.67
N GLY A 102 -7.08 9.31 -2.87
CA GLY A 102 -7.19 7.96 -3.44
C GLY A 102 -6.60 6.82 -2.60
N ARG A 103 -6.22 7.08 -1.34
CA ARG A 103 -5.63 6.07 -0.46
C ARG A 103 -6.45 5.92 0.82
N PRO A 104 -7.16 4.79 1.02
CA PRO A 104 -7.82 4.48 2.27
C PRO A 104 -6.85 4.47 3.46
N TRP A 105 -7.31 4.90 4.62
CA TRP A 105 -6.69 4.60 5.90
C TRP A 105 -6.76 3.09 6.13
N THR A 106 -5.62 2.49 6.45
CA THR A 106 -5.52 1.02 6.58
C THR A 106 -4.63 0.64 7.75
N LEU A 107 -5.14 -0.19 8.64
CA LEU A 107 -4.30 -0.92 9.60
C LEU A 107 -4.08 -2.34 9.06
N SER A 108 -2.92 -2.58 8.43
CA SER A 108 -2.59 -3.85 7.77
C SER A 108 -2.57 -5.04 8.73
N LEU A 109 -2.86 -6.24 8.21
CA LEU A 109 -2.78 -7.50 8.94
C LEU A 109 -1.42 -7.66 9.63
N ILE A 110 -0.35 -7.25 8.95
CA ILE A 110 1.01 -7.25 9.50
C ILE A 110 1.09 -6.43 10.79
N ASN A 111 0.58 -5.19 10.78
CA ASN A 111 0.56 -4.37 11.98
C ASN A 111 -0.31 -4.99 13.08
N ILE A 112 -1.46 -5.58 12.74
CA ILE A 112 -2.34 -6.28 13.70
C ILE A 112 -1.64 -7.50 14.31
N ALA A 113 -0.94 -8.28 13.48
CA ALA A 113 -0.26 -9.51 13.88
C ALA A 113 0.88 -9.23 14.87
N HIS A 114 1.73 -8.24 14.56
CA HIS A 114 2.95 -7.99 15.33
C HIS A 114 2.81 -7.01 16.50
N THR A 115 1.73 -6.25 16.60
CA THR A 115 1.61 -5.21 17.62
C THR A 115 0.93 -5.78 18.88
N PRO A 116 1.59 -5.81 20.05
CA PRO A 116 1.01 -6.38 21.26
C PRO A 116 -0.32 -5.73 21.68
N SER A 117 -0.44 -4.41 21.53
CA SER A 117 -1.68 -3.67 21.83
C SER A 117 -2.85 -4.00 20.89
N TYR A 118 -2.62 -4.74 19.82
CA TYR A 118 -3.66 -5.24 18.91
C TYR A 118 -4.04 -6.71 19.16
N ALA A 119 -3.63 -7.30 20.30
CA ALA A 119 -3.96 -8.68 20.63
C ALA A 119 -5.47 -8.97 20.61
N GLY A 120 -6.30 -8.09 21.19
CA GLY A 120 -7.76 -8.25 21.15
C GLY A 120 -8.35 -8.16 19.74
N LEU A 121 -7.84 -7.23 18.91
CA LEU A 121 -8.24 -7.10 17.52
C LEU A 121 -7.85 -8.35 16.71
N ARG A 122 -6.62 -8.85 16.91
CA ARG A 122 -6.13 -10.10 16.30
C ARG A 122 -7.00 -11.29 16.69
N GLN A 123 -7.42 -11.37 17.94
CA GLN A 123 -8.33 -12.43 18.38
C GLN A 123 -9.71 -12.30 17.74
N LEU A 124 -10.26 -11.08 17.62
CA LEU A 124 -11.54 -10.85 16.98
C LEU A 124 -11.54 -11.28 15.51
N ILE A 125 -10.52 -10.90 14.73
CA ILE A 125 -10.44 -11.29 13.30
C ILE A 125 -10.30 -12.82 13.13
N LEU A 126 -9.62 -13.50 14.05
CA LEU A 126 -9.50 -14.97 14.07
C LEU A 126 -10.81 -15.66 14.46
N GLN A 127 -11.51 -15.13 15.47
CA GLN A 127 -12.81 -15.66 15.91
C GLN A 127 -13.87 -15.55 14.82
N GLN A 128 -13.83 -14.46 14.05
CA GLN A 128 -14.74 -14.22 12.92
C GLN A 128 -14.28 -14.89 11.62
N ARG A 129 -13.19 -15.67 11.66
CA ARG A 129 -12.62 -16.36 10.49
C ARG A 129 -12.35 -15.43 9.30
N LEU A 130 -12.04 -14.16 9.59
CA LEU A 130 -11.69 -13.14 8.58
C LEU A 130 -10.27 -13.33 8.05
N VAL A 131 -9.46 -14.07 8.81
CA VAL A 131 -8.11 -14.45 8.45
C VAL A 131 -7.83 -15.85 9.01
N ASP A 132 -7.03 -16.60 8.28
CA ASP A 132 -6.56 -17.92 8.69
C ASP A 132 -5.54 -17.83 9.86
N ARG A 133 -5.54 -18.85 10.73
CA ARG A 133 -4.65 -18.92 11.90
C ARG A 133 -3.19 -19.07 11.50
N ASP A 134 -2.91 -19.93 10.51
CA ASP A 134 -1.55 -20.19 10.06
C ASP A 134 -0.99 -18.96 9.37
N LEU A 135 -1.79 -18.23 8.60
CA LEU A 135 -1.38 -16.94 8.05
C LEU A 135 -1.02 -15.92 9.14
N VAL A 136 -1.80 -15.80 10.21
CA VAL A 136 -1.46 -14.90 11.33
C VAL A 136 -0.16 -15.34 12.01
N HIS A 137 0.05 -16.65 12.15
CA HIS A 137 1.29 -17.21 12.69
C HIS A 137 2.50 -16.88 11.82
N ASP A 138 2.42 -17.18 10.52
CA ASP A 138 3.44 -16.88 9.51
C ASP A 138 3.82 -15.40 9.55
N VAL A 139 2.82 -14.51 9.45
CA VAL A 139 3.03 -13.07 9.44
C VAL A 139 3.72 -12.64 10.72
N ARG A 140 3.27 -13.09 11.89
CA ARG A 140 3.85 -12.71 13.19
C ARG A 140 5.32 -13.10 13.33
N ASN A 141 5.76 -14.15 12.64
CA ASN A 141 7.13 -14.62 12.66
C ASN A 141 8.04 -13.95 11.60
N LEU A 142 7.49 -13.07 10.75
CA LEU A 142 8.30 -12.33 9.79
C LEU A 142 9.32 -11.41 10.49
N PRO A 143 10.57 -11.33 9.99
CA PRO A 143 11.52 -10.34 10.45
C PRO A 143 11.05 -8.94 9.99
N VAL A 144 10.66 -8.10 10.95
CA VAL A 144 10.06 -6.80 10.67
C VAL A 144 11.08 -5.67 10.82
N PRO A 145 11.40 -4.91 9.75
CA PRO A 145 12.08 -3.62 9.91
C PRO A 145 11.18 -2.61 10.65
N ARG A 146 11.75 -1.55 11.24
CA ARG A 146 10.99 -0.48 11.94
C ARG A 146 9.69 -0.12 11.18
N ARG A 147 8.57 -0.09 11.91
CA ARG A 147 7.20 -0.12 11.38
C ARG A 147 6.60 1.28 11.19
N PRO A 148 6.58 1.85 9.99
CA PRO A 148 5.68 2.96 9.73
C PRO A 148 4.24 2.43 9.69
N MET A 149 3.37 2.99 10.53
CA MET A 149 1.94 2.83 10.35
C MET A 149 1.54 3.44 9.01
N ASN A 150 0.56 2.84 8.33
CA ASN A 150 0.10 3.27 7.00
C ASN A 150 1.18 3.27 5.93
N ALA A 151 2.12 2.33 5.95
CA ALA A 151 3.09 2.17 4.87
C ALA A 151 2.45 1.70 3.56
N ARG A 152 2.99 2.11 2.40
CA ARG A 152 2.63 1.49 1.11
C ARG A 152 3.16 0.06 1.10
N MET A 153 2.28 -0.93 0.95
CA MET A 153 2.64 -2.34 0.86
C MET A 153 2.25 -2.88 -0.50
N LEU A 154 3.15 -3.59 -1.15
CA LEU A 154 2.87 -4.41 -2.33
C LEU A 154 2.96 -5.89 -1.95
N THR A 155 1.88 -6.61 -2.18
CA THR A 155 1.79 -8.06 -2.03
C THR A 155 1.72 -8.79 -3.37
N SER A 156 1.53 -8.03 -4.45
CA SER A 156 1.57 -8.48 -5.84
C SER A 156 2.23 -7.39 -6.70
N LEU A 157 2.87 -7.78 -7.80
CA LEU A 157 3.54 -6.84 -8.73
C LEU A 157 2.57 -5.82 -9.32
N ASN A 158 1.43 -6.32 -9.80
CA ASN A 158 0.46 -5.52 -10.56
C ASN A 158 -0.52 -4.78 -9.64
N GLN A 159 -0.32 -4.85 -8.32
CA GLN A 159 -1.16 -4.16 -7.34
C GLN A 159 -1.08 -2.65 -7.54
N PRO A 160 -2.23 -1.95 -7.66
CA PRO A 160 -2.25 -0.49 -7.73
C PRO A 160 -1.69 0.17 -6.48
N LEU A 161 -0.96 1.27 -6.66
CA LEU A 161 -0.45 2.13 -5.60
C LEU A 161 -0.58 3.61 -5.98
N VAL A 162 -0.81 4.45 -4.98
CA VAL A 162 -0.84 5.91 -5.15
C VAL A 162 0.56 6.48 -4.98
N LEU A 163 1.01 7.30 -5.93
CA LEU A 163 2.30 7.99 -5.91
C LEU A 163 2.11 9.50 -5.96
N ASP A 164 2.87 10.19 -5.11
CA ASP A 164 3.01 11.65 -5.10
C ASP A 164 4.14 12.02 -6.06
N LEU A 165 3.82 12.71 -7.16
CA LEU A 165 4.81 13.10 -8.17
C LEU A 165 5.86 14.06 -7.62
N GLN A 166 5.56 14.76 -6.52
CA GLN A 166 6.50 15.68 -5.86
C GLN A 166 7.50 14.95 -4.97
N ASN A 167 7.28 13.67 -4.67
CA ASN A 167 8.18 12.90 -3.83
C ASN A 167 9.23 12.20 -4.71
N PRO A 168 10.52 12.52 -4.57
CA PRO A 168 11.56 11.89 -5.38
C PRO A 168 11.71 10.40 -5.04
N ASN A 169 11.32 9.97 -3.84
CA ASN A 169 11.54 8.62 -3.34
C ASN A 169 10.22 7.91 -3.04
N ALA A 170 9.89 6.85 -3.78
CA ALA A 170 8.78 5.99 -3.38
C ALA A 170 9.27 4.96 -2.35
N ARG A 171 8.74 5.06 -1.13
CA ARG A 171 8.96 4.07 -0.07
C ARG A 171 7.85 3.03 -0.15
N ILE A 172 8.23 1.78 -0.42
CA ILE A 172 7.32 0.67 -0.67
C ILE A 172 7.82 -0.54 0.10
N PHE A 173 6.93 -1.19 0.83
CA PHE A 173 7.24 -2.48 1.44
C PHE A 173 6.81 -3.61 0.51
N LEU A 174 7.76 -4.46 0.16
CA LEU A 174 7.52 -5.68 -0.59
C LEU A 174 7.23 -6.79 0.41
N VAL A 175 6.04 -7.38 0.31
CA VAL A 175 5.46 -8.21 1.34
C VAL A 175 5.02 -9.54 0.76
N THR A 176 5.51 -10.61 1.33
CA THR A 176 5.09 -11.99 1.03
C THR A 176 4.89 -12.74 2.35
N ARG A 177 4.40 -13.98 2.30
CA ARG A 177 4.34 -14.82 3.51
C ARG A 177 5.72 -15.14 4.10
N LYS A 178 6.80 -14.92 3.35
CA LYS A 178 8.18 -15.25 3.77
C LYS A 178 9.05 -14.03 4.04
N SER A 179 8.62 -12.85 3.62
CA SER A 179 9.50 -11.67 3.67
C SER A 179 8.74 -10.35 3.75
N TRP A 180 9.36 -9.39 4.43
CA TRP A 180 8.90 -8.01 4.52
C TRP A 180 10.10 -7.08 4.35
N ASN A 181 10.24 -6.49 3.16
CA ASN A 181 11.41 -5.70 2.81
C ASN A 181 11.02 -4.26 2.47
N LEU A 182 11.70 -3.29 3.10
CA LEU A 182 11.59 -1.89 2.69
C LEU A 182 12.39 -1.67 1.41
N PHE A 183 11.68 -1.35 0.33
CA PHE A 183 12.25 -0.86 -0.91
C PHE A 183 12.06 0.66 -0.99
N ILE A 184 13.16 1.38 -1.11
CA ILE A 184 13.15 2.81 -1.45
C ILE A 184 13.54 2.89 -2.91
N MET A 185 12.61 3.33 -3.74
CA MET A 185 12.83 3.59 -5.15
C MET A 185 13.25 5.05 -5.33
N PRO A 186 14.54 5.34 -5.52
CA PRO A 186 14.98 6.71 -5.66
C PRO A 186 14.67 7.22 -7.05
N ASN A 187 14.37 8.52 -7.12
CA ASN A 187 14.38 9.31 -8.33
C ASN A 187 13.44 8.79 -9.42
N ILE A 188 12.22 8.32 -9.06
CA ILE A 188 11.23 7.90 -10.06
C ILE A 188 10.86 9.06 -10.97
N PHE A 189 10.60 10.22 -10.36
CA PHE A 189 10.15 11.45 -11.03
C PHE A 189 11.19 12.57 -10.97
N TYR A 190 12.45 12.23 -10.66
CA TYR A 190 13.52 13.21 -10.54
C TYR A 190 14.25 13.36 -11.86
N GLU A 191 14.22 14.58 -12.41
CA GLU A 191 14.92 14.94 -13.64
C GLU A 191 16.42 15.14 -13.34
N GLN A 192 17.28 14.36 -14.00
CA GLN A 192 18.70 14.42 -13.73
C GLN A 192 19.37 15.63 -14.38
N MET A 193 18.88 16.05 -15.54
CA MET A 193 19.48 17.16 -16.29
C MET A 193 19.31 18.49 -15.55
N THR A 194 18.11 18.73 -15.04
CA THR A 194 17.76 19.98 -14.34
C THR A 194 17.88 19.86 -12.83
N LYS A 195 18.07 18.64 -12.30
CA LYS A 195 18.09 18.35 -10.87
C LYS A 195 16.79 18.73 -10.13
N THR A 196 15.65 18.71 -10.83
CA THR A 196 14.34 19.12 -10.30
C THR A 196 13.30 18.00 -10.35
N ILE A 197 12.16 18.24 -9.68
CA ILE A 197 10.97 17.40 -9.77
C ILE A 197 9.94 18.18 -10.60
N PRO A 198 9.69 17.81 -11.85
CA PRO A 198 9.02 18.69 -12.82
C PRO A 198 7.51 18.79 -12.60
N TYR A 199 6.91 17.81 -11.91
CA TYR A 199 5.46 17.69 -11.78
C TYR A 199 5.01 17.64 -10.33
N ALA A 200 3.83 18.19 -10.08
CA ALA A 200 3.04 18.01 -8.88
C ALA A 200 1.74 17.28 -9.20
N GLY A 201 1.18 16.60 -8.20
CA GLY A 201 -0.05 15.85 -8.30
C GLY A 201 0.08 14.39 -7.87
N PHE A 202 -1.04 13.70 -7.82
CA PHE A 202 -1.14 12.30 -7.42
C PHE A 202 -1.57 11.43 -8.59
N ILE A 203 -0.91 10.29 -8.74
CA ILE A 203 -1.30 9.27 -9.71
C ILE A 203 -1.57 7.96 -9.02
N LYS A 204 -2.51 7.19 -9.56
CA LYS A 204 -2.63 5.76 -9.28
C LYS A 204 -1.83 5.03 -10.36
N ALA A 205 -0.88 4.22 -9.95
CA ALA A 205 0.00 3.49 -10.87
C ALA A 205 0.15 2.04 -10.44
N ARG A 206 0.75 1.21 -11.29
CA ARG A 206 1.20 -0.14 -10.95
C ARG A 206 2.53 -0.46 -11.62
N PHE A 207 3.28 -1.36 -11.01
CA PHE A 207 4.47 -1.90 -11.66
C PHE A 207 4.08 -2.99 -12.65
N GLU A 208 4.86 -3.10 -13.73
CA GLU A 208 4.77 -4.18 -14.72
C GLU A 208 6.18 -4.65 -15.06
N LEU A 209 6.31 -5.89 -15.54
CA LEU A 209 7.54 -6.34 -16.18
C LEU A 209 7.54 -5.88 -17.65
N SER A 210 8.64 -5.27 -18.06
CA SER A 210 8.80 -4.79 -19.44
C SER A 210 8.83 -5.94 -20.44
N ASN A 211 8.01 -5.85 -21.48
CA ASN A 211 8.01 -6.77 -22.62
C ASN A 211 8.85 -6.27 -23.81
N ARG A 212 9.60 -5.16 -23.66
CA ARG A 212 10.44 -4.63 -24.74
C ARG A 212 11.55 -5.64 -25.07
N PRO A 213 11.84 -5.94 -26.36
CA PRO A 213 12.84 -6.93 -26.74
C PRO A 213 14.21 -6.73 -26.07
N LYS A 214 14.66 -5.48 -25.94
CA LYS A 214 15.92 -5.12 -25.28
C LYS A 214 15.95 -5.49 -23.79
N ASP A 215 14.82 -5.36 -23.10
CA ASP A 215 14.71 -5.65 -21.67
C ASP A 215 14.60 -7.16 -21.47
N VAL A 216 13.82 -7.85 -22.31
CA VAL A 216 13.74 -9.32 -22.32
C VAL A 216 15.11 -9.97 -22.48
N ARG A 217 15.99 -9.42 -23.33
CA ARG A 217 17.37 -9.90 -23.47
C ARG A 217 18.18 -9.70 -22.19
N ARG A 218 18.15 -8.49 -21.61
CA ARG A 218 18.95 -8.10 -20.43
C ARG A 218 18.48 -8.70 -19.11
N GLY A 219 17.19 -9.02 -18.99
CA GLY A 219 16.59 -9.55 -17.78
C GLY A 219 15.40 -8.74 -17.28
N PRO A 220 14.73 -9.21 -16.22
CA PRO A 220 13.49 -8.62 -15.75
C PRO A 220 13.70 -7.15 -15.37
N THR A 221 12.84 -6.31 -15.93
CA THR A 221 12.94 -4.85 -15.83
C THR A 221 11.58 -4.31 -15.45
N LEU A 222 11.50 -3.58 -14.35
CA LEU A 222 10.26 -2.93 -13.93
C LEU A 222 10.01 -1.69 -14.78
N VAL A 223 8.76 -1.49 -15.17
CA VAL A 223 8.22 -0.23 -15.69
C VAL A 223 7.03 0.16 -14.82
N LEU A 224 6.60 1.43 -14.91
CA LEU A 224 5.51 1.96 -14.11
C LEU A 224 4.39 2.43 -15.05
N ARG A 225 3.23 1.79 -14.98
CA ARG A 225 2.04 2.20 -15.73
C ARG A 225 1.18 3.12 -14.89
N VAL A 226 0.80 4.25 -15.45
CA VAL A 226 -0.21 5.15 -14.87
C VAL A 226 -1.58 4.57 -15.18
N LEU A 227 -2.37 4.31 -14.15
CA LEU A 227 -3.74 3.82 -14.28
C LEU A 227 -4.71 4.99 -14.33
N GLU A 228 -4.49 5.98 -13.48
CA GLU A 228 -5.42 7.10 -13.27
C GLU A 228 -4.65 8.33 -12.75
N LEU A 229 -5.11 9.52 -13.13
CA LEU A 229 -4.68 10.79 -12.55
C LEU A 229 -5.66 11.14 -11.43
N LEU A 230 -5.19 11.17 -10.19
CA LEU A 230 -6.06 11.40 -9.02
C LEU A 230 -6.22 12.88 -8.69
N THR A 231 -5.31 13.71 -9.20
CA THR A 231 -5.41 15.18 -9.21
C THR A 231 -4.95 15.67 -10.58
N PRO A 232 -5.28 16.91 -10.96
CA PRO A 232 -4.60 17.58 -12.06
C PRO A 232 -3.06 17.50 -11.88
N ILE A 233 -2.35 17.29 -12.98
CA ILE A 233 -0.89 17.27 -12.97
C ILE A 233 -0.39 18.66 -13.34
N GLU A 234 0.26 19.30 -12.38
CA GLU A 234 0.78 20.66 -12.53
C GLU A 234 2.28 20.59 -12.83
N ARG A 235 2.71 21.39 -13.82
CA ARG A 235 4.13 21.57 -14.09
C ARG A 235 4.66 22.67 -13.17
N LYS A 236 5.78 22.43 -12.48
CA LYS A 236 6.35 23.41 -11.55
C LYS A 236 7.08 24.57 -12.22
N ASP A 237 7.43 24.41 -13.49
CA ASP A 237 8.26 25.34 -14.25
C ASP A 237 7.80 25.32 -15.71
N GLU A 238 7.27 26.45 -16.20
CA GLU A 238 6.69 26.57 -17.54
C GLU A 238 7.77 26.52 -18.63
N ASP A 239 8.96 27.07 -18.35
CA ASP A 239 10.12 27.13 -19.25
C ASP A 239 10.95 25.84 -19.27
N HIS A 240 10.44 24.80 -18.61
CA HIS A 240 11.17 23.56 -18.40
C HIS A 240 11.36 22.76 -19.69
N ASN A 241 12.57 22.76 -20.26
CA ASN A 241 13.02 21.83 -21.31
C ASN A 241 13.39 20.44 -20.78
N GLY A 242 12.66 19.95 -19.78
CA GLY A 242 12.90 18.65 -19.14
C GLY A 242 12.76 17.46 -20.06
N THR A 243 13.39 16.36 -19.66
CA THR A 243 13.29 15.08 -20.36
C THR A 243 12.07 14.29 -19.90
N PHE A 244 11.58 14.48 -18.68
CA PHE A 244 10.38 13.79 -18.19
C PHE A 244 9.10 14.18 -18.94
N VAL A 245 8.44 13.17 -19.50
CA VAL A 245 7.16 13.34 -20.21
C VAL A 245 6.02 13.45 -19.20
N LEU A 246 5.03 14.29 -19.49
CA LEU A 246 3.83 14.46 -18.66
C LEU A 246 3.14 13.09 -18.46
N PRO A 247 2.93 12.65 -17.21
CA PRO A 247 2.19 11.41 -16.94
C PRO A 247 0.76 11.45 -17.49
N GLN A 248 0.34 10.38 -18.16
CA GLN A 248 -1.00 10.23 -18.73
C GLN A 248 -1.58 8.87 -18.35
N ALA A 249 -2.86 8.82 -18.00
CA ALA A 249 -3.57 7.57 -17.72
C ALA A 249 -3.47 6.59 -18.89
N GLY A 250 -3.29 5.31 -18.59
CA GLY A 250 -3.07 4.25 -19.58
C GLY A 250 -1.61 4.11 -20.03
N ASN A 251 -0.79 5.16 -19.93
CA ASN A 251 0.58 5.17 -20.45
C ASN A 251 1.62 4.74 -19.41
N LEU A 252 2.79 4.33 -19.89
CA LEU A 252 3.97 4.15 -19.02
C LEU A 252 4.54 5.52 -18.68
N VAL A 253 5.02 5.68 -17.44
CA VAL A 253 5.88 6.80 -17.08
C VAL A 253 7.09 6.79 -18.01
N ALA A 254 7.39 7.93 -18.63
CA ALA A 254 8.39 8.03 -19.68
C ALA A 254 9.26 9.27 -19.54
N ARG A 255 10.42 9.22 -20.18
CA ARG A 255 11.41 10.30 -20.26
C ARG A 255 12.07 10.30 -21.62
N LYS A 256 12.59 11.43 -22.06
CA LYS A 256 13.43 11.57 -23.25
C LYS A 256 14.85 11.11 -22.91
N ASN A 257 15.50 10.38 -23.81
CA ASN A 257 16.95 10.13 -23.71
C ASN A 257 17.74 11.34 -24.26
N TYR A 258 19.07 11.23 -24.30
CA TYR A 258 19.95 12.28 -24.84
C TYR A 258 19.68 12.64 -26.31
N LEU A 259 19.04 11.73 -27.06
CA LEU A 259 18.64 11.93 -28.46
C LEU A 259 17.21 12.49 -28.59
N GLY A 260 16.58 12.88 -27.48
CA GLY A 260 15.18 13.35 -27.47
C GLY A 260 14.14 12.23 -27.61
N THR A 261 14.55 10.97 -27.79
CA THR A 261 13.63 9.84 -27.96
C THR A 261 12.91 9.52 -26.65
N VAL A 262 11.57 9.48 -26.69
CA VAL A 262 10.75 9.09 -25.56
C VAL A 262 10.93 7.59 -25.27
N ILE A 263 11.35 7.28 -24.04
CA ILE A 263 11.51 5.92 -23.55
C ILE A 263 10.79 5.77 -22.21
N PRO A 264 10.14 4.62 -21.95
CA PRO A 264 9.63 4.31 -20.63
C PRO A 264 10.73 4.39 -19.57
N TRP A 265 10.40 5.01 -18.43
CA TRP A 265 11.14 4.85 -17.20
C TRP A 265 11.25 3.35 -16.89
N SER A 266 12.43 2.91 -16.49
CA SER A 266 12.70 1.50 -16.30
C SER A 266 13.73 1.25 -15.22
N TYR A 267 13.50 0.20 -14.44
CA TYR A 267 14.39 -0.23 -13.38
C TYR A 267 14.81 -1.70 -13.61
N PRO A 268 15.97 -1.93 -14.26
CA PRO A 268 16.45 -3.28 -14.57
C PRO A 268 16.91 -4.00 -13.30
N LEU A 269 16.26 -5.11 -12.94
CA LEU A 269 16.46 -5.75 -11.64
C LEU A 269 17.85 -6.38 -11.49
N LEU A 270 18.40 -6.97 -12.55
CA LEU A 270 19.71 -7.65 -12.45
C LEU A 270 20.90 -6.69 -12.28
N HIS A 271 20.74 -5.42 -12.69
CA HIS A 271 21.81 -4.42 -12.75
C HIS A 271 21.68 -3.34 -11.66
N ARG A 272 20.85 -3.57 -10.65
CA ARG A 272 20.63 -2.62 -9.56
C ARG A 272 20.92 -3.28 -8.22
N ARG A 273 21.61 -2.56 -7.34
CA ARG A 273 21.99 -3.04 -5.99
C ARG A 273 20.80 -3.60 -5.19
N LYS A 274 19.64 -2.96 -5.28
CA LYS A 274 18.41 -3.40 -4.59
C LYS A 274 17.48 -4.29 -5.43
N GLY A 275 17.95 -4.77 -6.59
CA GLY A 275 17.15 -5.62 -7.46
C GLY A 275 16.87 -7.00 -6.89
N ALA A 276 17.76 -7.54 -6.04
CA ALA A 276 17.58 -8.83 -5.39
C ALA A 276 16.30 -8.89 -4.52
N GLN A 277 15.96 -7.79 -3.83
CA GLN A 277 14.71 -7.71 -3.03
C GLN A 277 13.46 -7.88 -3.88
N TRP A 278 13.45 -7.28 -5.07
CA TRP A 278 12.36 -7.44 -6.04
C TRP A 278 12.33 -8.84 -6.64
N ILE A 279 13.49 -9.44 -6.92
CA ILE A 279 13.58 -10.81 -7.44
C ILE A 279 12.96 -11.79 -6.45
N GLY A 280 13.35 -11.71 -5.16
CA GLY A 280 12.75 -12.55 -4.12
C GLY A 280 11.26 -12.28 -3.96
N PHE A 281 10.83 -11.02 -3.96
CA PHE A 281 9.40 -10.67 -3.93
C PHE A 281 8.62 -11.28 -5.10
N LEU A 282 9.15 -11.18 -6.32
CA LEU A 282 8.54 -11.72 -7.53
C LEU A 282 8.38 -13.25 -7.42
N GLN A 283 9.44 -13.96 -7.05
CA GLN A 283 9.44 -15.42 -6.89
C GLN A 283 8.35 -15.91 -5.91
N TYR A 284 8.12 -15.20 -4.81
CA TYR A 284 7.19 -15.62 -3.76
C TYR A 284 5.80 -14.98 -3.81
N SER A 285 5.59 -13.95 -4.64
CA SER A 285 4.27 -13.29 -4.81
C SER A 285 3.41 -13.95 -5.88
N GLY A 286 3.88 -15.01 -6.55
CA GLY A 286 3.19 -15.64 -7.67
C GLY A 286 3.07 -14.73 -8.91
N SER A 287 3.82 -13.62 -8.95
CA SER A 287 3.73 -12.59 -9.99
C SER A 287 4.73 -12.78 -11.13
N VAL A 288 5.41 -13.93 -11.23
CA VAL A 288 6.44 -14.17 -12.26
C VAL A 288 5.84 -14.92 -13.44
N GLU A 289 5.92 -14.32 -14.64
CA GLU A 289 5.64 -15.05 -15.87
C GLU A 289 6.71 -16.13 -16.13
N SER A 290 6.30 -17.26 -16.71
CA SER A 290 7.17 -18.42 -16.98
C SER A 290 8.48 -18.04 -17.68
N LYS A 291 8.45 -17.10 -18.63
CA LYS A 291 9.63 -16.62 -19.38
C LYS A 291 10.71 -15.98 -18.51
N TRP A 292 10.38 -15.54 -17.31
CA TRP A 292 11.33 -14.92 -16.38
C TRP A 292 11.87 -15.89 -15.33
N LEU A 293 11.14 -16.98 -15.04
CA LEU A 293 11.50 -17.93 -13.99
C LEU A 293 12.91 -18.50 -14.17
N SER A 294 13.29 -18.90 -15.39
CA SER A 294 14.63 -19.44 -15.71
C SER A 294 15.78 -18.45 -15.51
N LYS A 295 15.50 -17.14 -15.65
CA LYS A 295 16.49 -16.08 -15.43
C LYS A 295 16.61 -15.68 -13.97
N LEU A 296 15.54 -15.89 -13.18
CA LEU A 296 15.52 -15.60 -11.74
C LEU A 296 16.12 -16.75 -10.91
N SER A 297 16.05 -17.99 -11.37
CA SER A 297 16.59 -19.17 -10.68
C SER A 297 18.13 -19.24 -10.65
N ASN A 298 18.82 -18.48 -11.51
CA ASN A 298 20.29 -18.55 -11.67
C ASN A 298 21.09 -17.57 -10.79
N LYS A 299 20.47 -16.92 -9.78
CA LYS A 299 21.20 -16.13 -8.78
C LYS A 299 21.14 -16.82 -7.42
N PRO A 300 22.28 -17.02 -6.73
CA PRO A 300 22.27 -17.51 -5.35
C PRO A 300 21.53 -16.51 -4.46
N ASN A 301 20.72 -17.04 -3.53
CA ASN A 301 20.14 -16.24 -2.44
C ASN A 301 21.30 -15.67 -1.61
N ILE A 302 21.41 -14.34 -1.56
CA ILE A 302 22.31 -13.61 -0.64
C ILE A 302 21.46 -13.07 0.50
#